data_AF-A0A1B8UKJ0-F1
#
_entry.id   AF-A0A1B8UKJ0-F1
#
_cell.length_a   1.000
_cell.length_b   1.000
_cell.length_c   1.000
_cell.angle_alpha   90.00
_cell.angle_beta   90.00
_cell.angle_gamma   90.00
#
_symmetry.space_group_name_H-M   'P 1'
#
loop_
_entity.id
_entity.type
_entity.pdbx_description
1 polymer ?
#
loop_
_entity_poly.entity_id
_entity_poly.type
_entity_poly.pdbx_seq_one_letter_code
_entity_poly.pdbx_strand_id
1 'polypeptide(L)'
;MNIYQDVRVVPNQKYSVSGRLLIERMNNAGFYVAIHYFDQNYRLVGADTPAYVNKSIDWTRLHGQFNPPEEAAIVRVHFHLMEQGDNGSGKVYVTNTRLKRMN
;
A
#
# COMPACT_ATOMS: atom_id res chain seq x y z
N MET A 1 4.66 8.33 8.51
CA MET A 1 5.11 8.61 7.12
C MET A 1 4.02 8.15 6.17
N ASN A 2 3.59 8.99 5.23
CA ASN A 2 2.64 8.58 4.18
C ASN A 2 3.15 9.10 2.83
N ILE A 3 3.45 8.19 1.90
CA ILE A 3 3.77 8.51 0.50
C ILE A 3 2.70 7.82 -0.32
N TYR A 4 2.14 8.54 -1.31
CA TYR A 4 1.11 7.97 -2.16
C TYR A 4 1.31 8.29 -3.64
N GLN A 5 0.69 7.46 -4.48
CA GLN A 5 0.58 7.71 -5.91
C GLN A 5 -0.83 7.34 -6.40
N ASP A 6 -1.42 8.21 -7.20
CA ASP A 6 -2.67 7.95 -7.90
C ASP A 6 -2.38 7.29 -9.25
N VAL A 7 -3.11 6.22 -9.56
CA VAL A 7 -2.99 5.48 -10.81
C VAL A 7 -4.37 5.19 -11.36
N ARG A 8 -4.57 5.41 -12.66
CA ARG A 8 -5.80 4.99 -13.34
C ARG A 8 -5.87 3.47 -13.41
N VAL A 9 -7.04 2.93 -13.10
CA VAL A 9 -7.28 1.49 -13.10
C VAL A 9 -8.50 1.15 -13.96
N VAL A 10 -8.60 -0.13 -14.27
CA VAL A 10 -9.78 -0.73 -14.90
C VAL A 10 -10.52 -1.49 -13.79
N PRO A 11 -11.84 -1.25 -13.59
CA PRO A 11 -12.65 -1.99 -12.63
C PRO A 11 -12.56 -3.50 -12.83
N ASN A 12 -12.69 -4.26 -11.74
CA ASN A 12 -12.73 -5.73 -11.72
C ASN A 12 -11.51 -6.44 -12.37
N GLN A 13 -10.43 -5.70 -12.65
CA GLN A 13 -9.18 -6.27 -13.12
C GLN A 13 -8.22 -6.48 -11.96
N LYS A 14 -7.46 -7.58 -11.99
CA LYS A 14 -6.51 -7.89 -10.92
C LYS A 14 -5.22 -7.09 -11.08
N TYR A 15 -4.75 -6.50 -9.99
CA TYR A 15 -3.49 -5.77 -9.94
C TYR A 15 -2.56 -6.36 -8.89
N SER A 16 -1.26 -6.10 -9.09
CA SER A 16 -0.21 -6.36 -8.11
C SER A 16 0.54 -5.08 -7.80
N VAL A 17 0.86 -4.89 -6.52
CA VAL A 17 1.81 -3.89 -6.02
C VAL A 17 3.00 -4.64 -5.45
N SER A 18 4.21 -4.20 -5.81
CA SER A 18 5.44 -4.88 -5.40
C SER A 18 6.58 -3.89 -5.20
N GLY A 19 7.63 -4.32 -4.50
CA GLY A 19 8.85 -3.55 -4.30
C GLY A 19 9.86 -4.28 -3.40
N ARG A 20 10.85 -3.55 -2.90
CA ARG A 20 11.79 -4.00 -1.86
C ARG A 20 11.57 -3.16 -0.62
N LEU A 21 11.55 -3.82 0.54
CA LEU A 21 11.24 -3.24 1.84
C LEU A 21 12.33 -3.60 2.85
N LEU A 22 12.82 -2.60 3.56
CA LEU A 22 13.64 -2.73 4.76
C LEU A 22 12.95 -1.94 5.88
N ILE A 23 12.88 -2.54 7.07
CA ILE A 23 12.35 -1.87 8.26
C ILE A 23 13.34 -2.04 9.41
N GLU A 24 13.82 -0.92 9.93
CA GLU A 24 14.70 -0.86 11.09
C GLU A 24 13.93 -0.32 12.30
N ARG A 25 14.20 -0.89 13.49
CA ARG A 25 13.72 -0.37 14.78
C ARG A 25 12.20 -0.19 14.83
N MET A 26 11.43 -1.15 14.31
CA MET A 26 9.98 -1.14 14.46
C MET A 26 9.60 -1.32 15.93
N ASN A 27 8.82 -0.40 16.47
CA ASN A 27 8.33 -0.42 17.85
C ASN A 27 6.91 0.14 17.89
N ASN A 28 5.94 -0.63 18.39
CA ASN A 28 4.53 -0.23 18.50
C ASN A 28 3.96 0.46 17.24
N ALA A 29 4.37 0.01 16.06
CA ALA A 29 3.99 0.58 14.78
C ALA A 29 3.90 -0.49 13.70
N GLY A 30 3.23 -0.14 12.60
CA GLY A 30 3.03 -1.00 11.44
C GLY A 30 3.27 -0.26 10.13
N PHE A 31 3.87 -0.95 9.17
CA PHE A 31 3.94 -0.52 7.79
C PHE A 31 2.85 -1.20 6.97
N TYR A 32 2.09 -0.41 6.21
CA TYR A 32 0.95 -0.84 5.42
C TYR A 32 1.14 -0.38 3.98
N VAL A 33 0.79 -1.25 3.04
CA VAL A 33 0.36 -0.82 1.72
C VAL A 33 -1.15 -0.68 1.80
N ALA A 34 -1.65 0.56 1.82
CA ALA A 34 -3.09 0.83 1.83
C ALA A 34 -3.53 1.30 0.45
N ILE A 35 -4.69 0.84 0.02
CA ILE A 35 -5.26 1.08 -1.28
C ILE A 35 -6.57 1.82 -1.02
N HIS A 36 -6.74 3.00 -1.61
CA HIS A 36 -8.03 3.69 -1.65
C HIS A 36 -8.53 3.75 -3.08
N TYR A 37 -9.77 3.34 -3.30
CA TYR A 37 -10.41 3.38 -4.60
C TYR A 37 -11.27 4.61 -4.73
N PHE A 38 -11.14 5.31 -5.85
CA PHE A 38 -11.93 6.48 -6.16
C PHE A 38 -12.64 6.30 -7.50
N ASP A 39 -13.85 6.85 -7.61
CA ASP A 39 -14.53 7.00 -8.89
C ASP A 39 -13.93 8.15 -9.73
N GLN A 40 -14.51 8.42 -10.90
CA GLN A 40 -14.04 9.47 -11.81
C GLN A 40 -14.15 10.89 -11.23
N ASN A 41 -14.99 11.09 -10.21
CA ASN A 41 -15.19 12.35 -9.51
C ASN A 41 -14.39 12.44 -8.21
N TYR A 42 -13.41 11.55 -8.02
CA TYR A 42 -12.59 11.45 -6.80
C TYR A 42 -13.41 11.17 -5.52
N ARG A 43 -14.58 10.53 -5.64
CA ARG A 43 -15.34 10.03 -4.48
C ARG A 43 -14.77 8.69 -4.05
N LEU A 44 -14.53 8.50 -2.76
CA LEU A 44 -14.04 7.24 -2.21
C LEU A 44 -15.12 6.16 -2.36
N VAL A 45 -14.78 5.06 -3.02
CA VAL A 45 -15.71 3.92 -3.28
C VAL A 45 -15.25 2.62 -2.65
N GLY A 46 -14.07 2.59 -2.01
CA GLY A 46 -13.61 1.43 -1.27
C GLY A 46 -12.16 1.54 -0.82
N ALA A 47 -11.68 0.50 -0.13
CA ALA A 47 -10.31 0.40 0.33
C ALA A 47 -9.85 -1.05 0.45
N ASP A 48 -8.54 -1.27 0.39
CA ASP A 48 -7.87 -2.57 0.64
C ASP A 48 -6.54 -2.38 1.37
N THR A 49 -6.05 -3.43 2.04
CA THR A 49 -4.71 -3.45 2.65
C THR A 49 -3.96 -4.73 2.23
N PRO A 50 -3.39 -4.76 1.01
CA PRO A 50 -2.82 -5.98 0.44
C PRO A 50 -1.47 -6.40 1.03
N ALA A 51 -0.82 -5.56 1.85
CA ALA A 51 0.41 -5.93 2.54
C ALA A 51 0.56 -5.17 3.87
N TYR A 52 1.07 -5.86 4.89
CA TYR A 52 1.25 -5.35 6.23
C TYR A 52 2.47 -6.00 6.91
N VAL A 53 3.29 -5.20 7.58
CA VAL A 53 4.46 -5.65 8.35
C VAL A 53 4.60 -4.81 9.62
N ASN A 54 4.63 -5.44 10.79
CA ASN A 54 4.75 -4.79 12.11
C ASN A 54 5.98 -5.20 12.90
N LYS A 55 7.03 -5.63 12.19
CA LYS A 55 8.31 -6.01 12.77
C LYS A 55 9.46 -5.49 11.93
N SER A 56 10.63 -5.38 12.53
CA SER A 56 11.88 -5.12 11.80
C SER A 56 12.19 -6.29 10.88
N ILE A 57 12.60 -6.00 9.66
CA ILE A 57 12.95 -6.99 8.63
C ILE A 57 14.12 -6.48 7.80
N ASP A 58 14.99 -7.39 7.38
CA ASP A 58 15.98 -7.13 6.33
C ASP A 58 15.30 -6.97 4.97
N TRP A 59 16.08 -6.55 3.97
CA TRP A 59 15.62 -6.35 2.60
C TRP A 59 14.83 -7.55 2.05
N THR A 60 13.51 -7.40 2.08
CA THR A 60 12.55 -8.43 1.70
C THR A 60 11.72 -7.94 0.52
N ARG A 61 11.19 -8.89 -0.26
CA ARG A 61 10.24 -8.57 -1.32
C ARG A 61 8.91 -8.16 -0.70
N LEU A 62 8.47 -6.93 -0.97
CA LEU A 62 7.10 -6.48 -0.74
C LEU A 62 6.23 -6.94 -1.90
N HIS A 63 5.09 -7.54 -1.61
CA HIS A 63 4.11 -7.95 -2.60
C HIS A 63 2.71 -7.95 -2.01
N GLY A 64 1.76 -7.40 -2.77
CA GLY A 64 0.34 -7.42 -2.48
C GLY A 64 -0.47 -7.46 -3.76
N GLN A 65 -1.69 -7.98 -3.70
CA GLN A 65 -2.63 -8.03 -4.82
C GLN A 65 -3.96 -7.42 -4.41
N PHE A 66 -4.64 -6.78 -5.36
CA PHE A 66 -5.92 -6.13 -5.11
C PHE A 66 -6.76 -6.09 -6.40
N ASN A 67 -8.07 -5.95 -6.23
CA ASN A 67 -9.04 -5.88 -7.33
C ASN A 67 -9.91 -4.63 -7.12
N PRO A 68 -9.78 -3.58 -7.94
CA PRO A 68 -10.63 -2.42 -7.86
C PRO A 68 -12.11 -2.81 -8.03
N PRO A 69 -13.04 -2.28 -7.20
CA PRO A 69 -14.47 -2.52 -7.35
C PRO A 69 -15.01 -1.90 -8.64
N GLU A 70 -16.27 -2.19 -8.97
CA GLU A 70 -16.91 -1.81 -10.24
C GLU A 70 -16.87 -0.29 -10.50
N GLU A 71 -17.03 0.52 -9.44
CA GLU A 71 -17.10 1.97 -9.51
C GLU A 71 -15.72 2.65 -9.56
N ALA A 72 -14.62 1.89 -9.41
CA ALA A 72 -13.28 2.45 -9.26
C ALA A 72 -12.63 2.81 -10.60
N ALA A 73 -12.32 4.10 -10.78
CA ALA A 73 -11.55 4.62 -11.91
C ALA A 73 -10.09 4.93 -11.55
N ILE A 74 -9.84 5.21 -10.29
CA ILE A 74 -8.53 5.61 -9.76
C ILE A 74 -8.24 4.79 -8.51
N VAL A 75 -6.99 4.38 -8.36
CA VAL A 75 -6.47 3.84 -7.12
C VAL A 75 -5.41 4.78 -6.57
N ARG A 76 -5.49 5.11 -5.28
CA ARG A 76 -4.40 5.74 -4.52
C ARG A 76 -3.70 4.67 -3.73
N VAL A 77 -2.44 4.41 -4.06
CA VAL A 77 -1.59 3.46 -3.34
C VAL A 77 -0.79 4.24 -2.31
N HIS A 78 -1.00 3.96 -1.04
CA HIS A 78 -0.26 4.52 0.08
C HIS A 78 0.78 3.52 0.58
N PHE A 79 1.99 4.00 0.83
CA PHE A 79 2.97 3.35 1.70
C PHE A 79 2.97 4.10 3.03
N HIS A 80 2.41 3.46 4.06
CA HIS A 80 2.06 4.11 5.30
C HIS A 80 2.78 3.44 6.48
N LEU A 81 3.62 4.19 7.19
CA LEU A 81 4.06 3.82 8.54
C LEU A 81 3.16 4.54 9.55
N MET A 82 2.45 3.77 10.36
CA MET A 82 1.46 4.23 11.34
C MET A 82 1.75 3.62 12.72
N GLU A 83 1.55 4.40 13.77
CA GLU A 83 1.59 3.90 15.15
C GLU A 83 0.42 2.95 15.45
N GLN A 84 0.62 2.00 16.35
CA GLN A 84 -0.39 1.04 16.80
C GLN A 84 -0.64 1.09 18.32
N GLY A 85 0.02 2.02 18.98
CA GLY A 85 -0.04 2.24 20.41
C GLY A 85 0.91 3.38 20.77
N ASP A 86 1.12 3.58 22.06
CA ASP A 86 1.91 4.72 22.54
C ASP A 86 3.36 4.66 22.04
N ASN A 87 3.85 5.82 21.59
CA ASN A 87 5.22 6.03 21.11
C ASN A 87 5.63 5.10 19.95
N GLY A 88 4.69 4.85 19.04
CA GLY A 88 4.93 4.07 17.82
C GLY A 88 6.01 4.69 16.93
N SER A 89 6.99 3.89 16.51
CA SER A 89 8.09 4.35 15.65
C SER A 89 8.66 3.24 14.78
N GLY A 90 9.38 3.65 13.73
CA GLY A 90 10.10 2.77 12.82
C GLY A 90 10.82 3.58 11.75
N LYS A 91 11.86 3.00 11.16
CA LYS A 91 12.54 3.58 9.99
C LYS A 91 12.36 2.65 8.81
N VAL A 92 11.68 3.14 7.79
CA VAL A 92 11.26 2.34 6.63
C VAL A 92 11.97 2.84 5.39
N TYR A 93 12.45 1.89 4.57
CA TYR A 93 12.96 2.15 3.24
C TYR A 93 12.17 1.31 2.25
N VAL A 94 11.65 1.96 1.22
CA VAL A 94 10.93 1.30 0.13
C VAL A 94 11.59 1.71 -1.18
N THR A 95 11.90 0.74 -2.03
CA THR A 95 12.54 0.99 -3.33
C THR A 95 12.00 0.04 -4.40
N ASN A 96 12.23 0.39 -5.66
CA ASN A 96 11.82 -0.37 -6.84
C ASN A 96 10.33 -0.72 -6.83
N THR A 97 9.48 0.23 -6.39
CA THR A 97 8.04 0.03 -6.31
C THR A 97 7.42 -0.05 -7.70
N ARG A 98 6.55 -1.02 -7.91
CA ARG A 98 5.84 -1.21 -9.17
C ARG A 98 4.40 -1.63 -8.92
N LEU A 99 3.48 -0.96 -9.63
CA LEU A 99 2.12 -1.41 -9.82
C LEU A 99 1.99 -2.02 -11.22
N LYS A 100 1.37 -3.20 -11.32
CA LYS A 100 1.20 -3.93 -12.57
C LYS A 100 -0.19 -4.58 -12.62
N ARG A 101 -0.93 -4.33 -13.70
CA ARG A 101 -2.13 -5.11 -14.07
C ARG A 101 -1.72 -6.55 -14.40
N MET A 102 -2.38 -7.51 -13.78
CA MET A 102 -2.16 -8.93 -14.04
C MET A 102 -3.00 -9.35 -15.25
N ASN A 103 -2.43 -10.23 -16.08
CA ASN A 103 -3.14 -10.85 -17.20
C ASN A 103 -3.89 -12.10 -16.72
#